data_AF-A0ABD5JKI0-F1
#
_entry.id   AF-A0ABD5JKI0-F1
#
_cell.length_a   1.000
_cell.length_b   1.000
_cell.length_c   1.000
_cell.angle_alpha   90.00
_cell.angle_beta   90.00
_cell.angle_gamma   90.00
#
_symmetry.space_group_name_H-M   'P 1'
#
loop_
_entity.id
_entity.type
_entity.pdbx_description
1 polymer ?
#
loop_
_entity_poly.entity_id
_entity_poly.type
_entity_poly.pdbx_seq_one_letter_code
_entity_poly.pdbx_strand_id
1 'polypeptide(L)'
;MAALDLTERLALLARVADTVEEHVTELARLENLEMGKPVPLAEQFIAGGVAGWRQGLERAGTYPFAADVTVPGESGRTVVEQRPLGVVGHHPMELHDHLDPREPAPSSGGR
;
A
#
# COMPACT_ATOMS: atom_id res chain seq x y z
N MET A 1 11.92 -22.07 11.93
CA MET A 1 11.81 -20.61 12.12
C MET A 1 10.45 -20.33 12.70
N ALA A 2 10.35 -19.76 13.90
CA ALA A 2 9.07 -19.35 14.44
C ALA A 2 8.52 -18.19 13.60
N ALA A 3 7.26 -18.26 13.18
CA ALA A 3 6.59 -17.15 12.51
C ALA A 3 6.44 -16.00 13.51
N LEU A 4 6.76 -14.77 13.09
CA LEU A 4 6.55 -13.57 13.91
C LEU A 4 5.06 -13.41 14.23
N ASP A 5 4.75 -13.02 15.46
CA ASP A 5 3.38 -12.69 15.83
C ASP A 5 2.90 -11.39 15.15
N LEU A 6 1.61 -11.09 15.29
CA LEU A 6 1.03 -9.88 14.68
C LEU A 6 1.65 -8.60 15.24
N THR A 7 1.89 -8.53 16.54
CA THR A 7 2.42 -7.34 17.21
C THR A 7 3.84 -7.05 16.74
N GLU A 8 4.69 -8.06 16.65
CA GLU A 8 6.06 -7.94 16.15
C GLU A 8 6.09 -7.46 14.70
N ARG A 9 5.24 -8.02 13.85
CA ARG A 9 5.09 -7.61 12.44
C ARG A 9 4.65 -6.15 12.32
N LEU A 10 3.63 -5.74 13.08
CA LEU A 10 3.15 -4.36 13.06
C LEU A 10 4.22 -3.39 13.57
N ALA A 11 4.96 -3.74 14.61
CA ALA A 11 6.05 -2.92 15.13
C ALA A 11 7.19 -2.76 14.11
N LEU A 12 7.55 -3.82 13.38
CA LEU A 12 8.53 -3.75 12.29
C LEU A 12 8.07 -2.80 11.18
N LEU A 13 6.83 -2.93 10.73
CA LEU A 13 6.27 -2.09 9.66
C LEU A 13 6.06 -0.64 10.11
N ALA A 14 5.77 -0.40 11.39
CA ALA A 14 5.68 0.95 11.96
C ALA A 14 7.04 1.66 11.93
N ARG A 15 8.12 0.95 12.30
CA ARG A 15 9.49 1.50 12.21
C ARG A 15 9.87 1.91 10.78
N VAL A 16 9.42 1.16 9.77
CA VAL A 16 9.63 1.54 8.37
C VAL A 16 8.94 2.87 8.06
N ALA A 17 7.69 3.06 8.52
CA ALA A 17 6.98 4.33 8.34
C ALA A 17 7.71 5.49 9.03
N ASP A 18 8.22 5.27 10.25
CA ASP A 18 9.00 6.27 11.00
C ASP A 18 10.27 6.66 10.23
N THR A 19 11.01 5.69 9.68
CA THR A 19 12.21 5.95 8.87
C THR A 19 11.88 6.71 7.58
N VAL A 20 10.81 6.35 6.87
CA VAL A 20 10.41 7.08 5.66
C VAL A 20 10.04 8.53 5.99
N GLU A 21 9.33 8.74 7.10
CA GLU A 21 8.91 10.07 7.56
C GLU A 21 10.10 10.96 7.96
N GLU A 22 11.10 10.41 8.64
CA GLU A 22 12.35 11.11 8.99
C GLU A 22 13.12 11.59 7.74
N HIS A 23 13.02 10.86 6.63
CA HIS A 23 13.77 11.11 5.40
C HIS A 23 12.94 11.75 4.26
N VAL A 24 11.73 12.27 4.53
CA VAL A 24 10.82 12.81 3.49
C VAL A 24 11.50 13.81 2.55
N THR A 25 12.25 14.78 3.07
CA THR A 25 12.89 15.81 2.24
C THR A 25 14.02 15.24 1.39
N GLU A 26 14.77 14.24 1.88
CA GLU A 26 15.81 13.57 1.12
C GLU A 26 15.19 12.75 -0.03
N LEU A 27 14.17 11.96 0.28
CA LEU A 27 13.43 11.16 -0.70
C LEU A 27 12.77 12.04 -1.76
N ALA A 28 12.20 13.19 -1.38
CA ALA A 28 11.59 14.12 -2.32
C ALA A 28 12.59 14.74 -3.30
N ARG A 29 13.85 14.94 -2.88
CA ARG A 29 14.93 15.39 -3.77
C ARG A 29 15.35 14.28 -4.74
N LEU A 30 15.38 13.03 -4.29
CA LEU A 30 15.64 11.88 -5.17
C LEU A 30 14.55 11.75 -6.24
N GLU A 31 13.27 11.86 -5.85
CA GLU A 31 12.12 11.87 -6.77
C GLU A 31 12.21 13.01 -7.81
N ASN A 32 12.71 14.18 -7.39
CA ASN A 32 12.94 15.29 -8.31
C ASN A 32 14.07 14.97 -9.30
N LEU A 33 15.16 14.35 -8.86
CA LEU A 33 16.29 13.99 -9.70
C LEU A 33 15.95 12.87 -10.70
N GLU A 34 15.19 11.87 -10.26
CA GLU A 34 14.85 10.70 -11.07
C GLU A 34 13.71 10.97 -12.05
N MET A 35 12.65 11.66 -11.60
CA MET A 35 11.41 11.82 -12.35
C MET A 35 11.02 13.28 -12.62
N GLY A 36 11.81 14.26 -12.16
CA GLY A 36 11.51 15.69 -12.34
C GLY A 36 10.35 16.21 -11.48
N LYS A 37 9.82 15.41 -10.54
CA LYS A 37 8.70 15.85 -9.68
C LYS A 37 9.11 17.07 -8.84
N PRO A 38 8.33 18.17 -8.81
CA PRO A 38 8.64 19.28 -7.92
C PRO A 38 8.73 18.81 -6.46
N VAL A 39 9.77 19.23 -5.74
CA VAL A 39 10.04 18.76 -4.36
C VAL A 39 8.81 18.86 -3.45
N PRO A 40 8.05 19.99 -3.40
CA PRO A 40 6.87 20.07 -2.54
C PRO A 40 5.78 19.05 -2.90
N LEU A 41 5.66 18.68 -4.19
CA LEU A 41 4.72 17.66 -4.64
C LEU A 41 5.18 16.27 -4.23
N ALA A 42 6.48 15.98 -4.37
CA ALA A 42 7.06 14.71 -3.94
C ALA A 42 6.93 14.51 -2.42
N GLU A 43 7.17 15.56 -1.62
CA GLU A 43 6.96 15.52 -0.16
C GLU A 43 5.51 15.18 0.20
N GLN A 44 4.53 15.80 -0.47
CA GLN A 44 3.11 15.49 -0.27
C GLN A 44 2.77 14.04 -0.65
N PHE A 45 3.31 13.53 -1.75
CA PHE A 45 3.11 12.15 -2.18
C PHE A 45 3.65 11.15 -1.15
N ILE A 46 4.87 11.37 -0.66
CA ILE A 46 5.50 10.49 0.34
C ILE A 46 4.73 10.54 1.65
N ALA A 47 4.38 11.75 2.14
CA ALA A 47 3.57 11.92 3.35
C ALA A 47 2.20 11.23 3.23
N GLY A 48 1.55 11.33 2.08
CA GLY A 48 0.30 10.61 1.79
C GLY A 48 0.48 9.09 1.83
N GLY A 49 1.58 8.58 1.28
CA GLY A 49 1.94 7.16 1.35
C GLY A 49 2.16 6.67 2.78
N VAL A 50 2.91 7.42 3.59
CA VAL A 50 3.12 7.13 5.02
C VAL A 50 1.80 7.14 5.79
N ALA A 51 0.93 8.12 5.54
CA ALA A 51 -0.39 8.19 6.19
C ALA A 51 -1.27 6.97 5.84
N GLY A 52 -1.32 6.58 4.56
CA GLY A 52 -2.03 5.38 4.11
C GLY A 52 -1.46 4.10 4.71
N TRP A 53 -0.14 4.00 4.81
CA TRP A 53 0.55 2.89 5.46
C TRP A 53 0.17 2.77 6.93
N ARG A 54 0.26 3.86 7.70
CA ARG A 54 -0.13 3.88 9.13
C ARG A 54 -1.59 3.50 9.32
N GLN A 55 -2.50 3.99 8.46
CA GLN A 55 -3.90 3.57 8.48
C GLN A 55 -4.06 2.06 8.24
N GLY A 56 -3.27 1.49 7.33
CA GLY A 56 -3.23 0.04 7.09
C GLY A 56 -2.80 -0.75 8.32
N LEU A 57 -1.79 -0.27 9.06
CA LEU A 57 -1.32 -0.90 10.31
C LEU A 57 -2.40 -0.88 11.39
N GLU A 58 -3.07 0.25 11.59
CA GLU A 58 -4.18 0.36 12.55
C GLU A 58 -5.30 -0.64 12.23
N ARG A 59 -5.71 -0.69 10.96
CA ARG A 59 -6.74 -1.65 10.52
C ARG A 59 -6.32 -3.10 10.77
N ALA A 60 -5.07 -3.43 10.47
CA ALA A 60 -4.53 -4.77 10.70
C ALA A 60 -4.47 -5.12 12.20
N GLY A 61 -4.17 -4.15 13.08
CA GLY A 61 -4.19 -4.33 14.53
C GLY A 61 -5.57 -4.67 15.08
N THR A 62 -6.64 -4.18 14.44
CA THR A 62 -8.03 -4.45 14.83
C THR A 62 -8.69 -5.61 14.06
N TYR A 63 -8.00 -6.21 13.10
CA TYR A 63 -8.59 -7.21 12.23
C TYR A 63 -8.81 -8.54 12.99
N PRO A 64 -10.04 -9.10 12.98
CA PRO A 64 -10.33 -10.33 13.70
C PRO A 64 -9.81 -11.55 12.94
N PHE A 65 -8.51 -11.85 13.10
CA PHE A 65 -7.89 -13.03 12.49
C PHE A 65 -8.45 -14.35 13.00
N ALA A 66 -9.13 -14.34 14.15
CA ALA A 66 -9.96 -15.43 14.63
C ALA A 66 -11.27 -14.86 15.17
N ALA A 67 -12.40 -15.42 14.76
CA ALA A 67 -13.72 -15.01 15.22
C ALA A 67 -14.53 -16.24 15.64
N ASP A 68 -15.06 -16.22 16.85
CA ASP A 68 -16.06 -17.19 17.29
C ASP A 68 -17.41 -16.80 16.71
N VAL A 69 -17.97 -17.67 15.88
CA VAL A 69 -19.25 -17.47 15.18
C VAL A 69 -20.27 -18.51 15.61
N THR A 70 -20.09 -19.12 16.79
CA THR A 70 -20.98 -20.12 17.34
C THR A 70 -22.40 -19.57 17.48
N VAL A 71 -23.39 -20.29 16.95
CA VAL A 71 -24.79 -19.90 17.07
C VAL A 71 -25.27 -20.20 18.49
N PRO A 72 -25.92 -19.24 19.18
CA PRO A 72 -26.48 -19.49 20.51
C PRO A 72 -27.46 -20.67 20.50
N GLY A 73 -27.25 -21.63 21.40
CA GLY A 73 -28.11 -22.81 21.56
C GLY A 73 -27.62 -24.05 20.81
N GLU A 74 -26.57 -23.95 20.01
CA GLU A 74 -25.88 -25.12 19.45
C GLU A 74 -24.93 -25.74 20.48
N SER A 75 -24.79 -27.06 20.45
CA SER A 75 -23.84 -27.80 21.30
C SER A 75 -22.40 -27.73 20.79
N GLY A 76 -22.22 -27.35 19.52
CA GLY A 76 -20.91 -27.21 18.88
C GLY A 76 -20.33 -25.80 19.03
N ARG A 77 -19.03 -25.67 18.81
CA ARG A 77 -18.32 -24.39 18.72
C ARG A 77 -17.78 -24.20 17.30
N THR A 78 -18.04 -23.04 16.71
CA THR A 78 -17.59 -22.70 15.36
C THR A 78 -16.68 -21.49 15.41
N VAL A 79 -15.43 -21.64 14.95
CA VAL A 79 -14.44 -20.57 14.87
C VAL A 79 -13.98 -20.41 13.42
N VAL A 80 -13.98 -19.17 12.94
CA VAL A 80 -13.38 -18.80 11.65
C VAL A 80 -11.98 -18.26 11.92
N GLU A 81 -10.98 -18.86 11.28
CA GLU A 81 -9.59 -18.39 11.32
C GLU A 81 -9.16 -17.88 9.94
N GLN A 82 -8.64 -16.66 9.91
CA GLN A 82 -8.07 -16.02 8.74
C GLN A 82 -6.55 -16.16 8.80
N ARG A 83 -5.96 -16.73 7.74
CA ARG A 83 -4.51 -16.94 7.64
C ARG A 83 -3.95 -16.21 6.42
N PRO A 84 -2.68 -15.77 6.46
CA PRO A 84 -2.03 -15.20 5.29
C PRO A 84 -2.10 -16.15 4.09
N LEU A 85 -2.42 -15.60 2.91
CA LEU A 85 -2.51 -16.37 1.67
C LEU A 85 -1.16 -16.94 1.20
N GLY A 86 -0.06 -16.38 1.70
CA GLY A 86 1.30 -16.73 1.31
C GLY A 86 1.95 -15.62 0.50
N VAL A 87 2.63 -15.99 -0.58
CA VAL A 87 3.37 -15.05 -1.43
C VAL A 87 2.40 -14.18 -2.22
N VAL A 88 2.65 -12.87 -2.25
CA VAL A 88 1.88 -11.89 -3.02
C VAL A 88 2.80 -11.24 -4.05
N GLY A 89 2.40 -11.28 -5.32
CA GLY A 89 3.04 -10.50 -6.38
C GLY A 89 2.48 -9.07 -6.39
N HIS A 90 3.37 -8.08 -6.41
CA HIS A 90 2.99 -6.68 -6.57
C HIS A 90 3.70 -6.12 -7.81
N HIS A 91 2.91 -5.60 -8.75
CA HIS A 91 3.41 -4.87 -9.89
C HIS A 91 3.24 -3.37 -9.61
N PRO A 92 4.31 -2.58 -9.50
CA PRO A 92 4.18 -1.13 -9.39
C PRO A 92 3.52 -0.59 -10.67
N MET A 93 2.70 0.46 -10.59
CA MET A 93 2.17 1.08 -11.80
C MET A 93 3.33 1.61 -12.64
N GLU A 94 3.48 1.10 -13.86
CA GLU A 94 4.32 1.71 -14.88
C GLU A 94 3.58 2.93 -15.45
N LEU A 95 4.15 4.11 -15.27
CA LEU A 95 3.71 5.32 -15.97
C LEU A 95 4.02 5.11 -17.47
N HIS A 96 3.06 4.63 -18.25
CA HIS A 96 3.24 4.48 -19.69
C HIS A 96 3.29 5.86 -20.34
N ASP A 97 4.48 6.25 -20.79
CA ASP A 97 4.73 7.37 -21.69
C ASP A 97 4.24 6.99 -23.10
N HIS A 98 3.05 7.45 -23.51
CA HIS A 98 2.63 7.43 -24.92
C HIS A 98 1.78 8.66 -25.28
N LEU A 99 2.45 9.76 -25.59
CA LEU A 99 2.08 10.53 -26.78
C LEU A 99 3.08 10.15 -27.87
N ASP A 100 2.69 9.24 -28.78
CA ASP A 100 3.47 9.00 -29.99
C ASP A 100 3.25 10.20 -30.94
N PRO A 101 4.27 11.03 -31.23
CA PRO A 101 4.14 12.16 -32.15
C PRO A 101 3.92 11.71 -33.61
N ARG A 102 3.85 10.41 -33.90
CA ARG A 102 3.61 9.85 -35.23
C ARG A 102 2.15 9.42 -35.47
N GLU A 103 1.25 9.55 -34.50
CA GLU A 103 -0.18 9.32 -34.78
C GLU A 103 -0.77 10.47 -35.62
N PRO A 104 -1.25 10.19 -36.85
CA PRO A 104 -1.93 11.21 -37.63
C PRO A 104 -3.28 11.55 -36.99
N ALA A 105 -3.60 12.85 -36.93
CA ALA A 105 -4.87 13.35 -36.41
C ALA A 105 -6.06 12.65 -37.09
N PRO A 106 -7.14 12.30 -36.34
CA PRO A 106 -8.29 11.64 -36.91
C PRO A 106 -8.89 12.53 -38.00
N SER A 107 -9.02 11.97 -39.20
CA SER A 107 -9.62 12.66 -40.35
C SER A 107 -11.04 13.08 -39.98
N SER A 108 -11.32 14.39 -40.05
CA SER A 108 -12.67 14.92 -39.97
C SER A 108 -13.45 14.46 -41.21
N GLY A 109 -14.09 13.29 -41.10
CA GLY A 109 -15.02 12.78 -42.09
C GLY A 109 -16.25 13.67 -42.11
N GLY A 110 -16.33 14.52 -43.13
CA GLY A 110 -17.53 15.27 -43.46
C GLY A 110 -18.65 14.35 -43.91
N ARG A 111 -19.87 14.66 -43.45
CA ARG A 111 -21.11 14.50 -44.18
C ARG A 111 -21.98 15.71 -43.88
#